data_AF-A0A968P7R7-F1
#
_entry.id   AF-A0A968P7R7-F1
#
_cell.length_a   1.000
_cell.length_b   1.000
_cell.length_c   1.000
_cell.angle_alpha   90.00
_cell.angle_beta   90.00
_cell.angle_gamma   90.00
#
_symmetry.space_group_name_H-M   'P 1'
#
loop_
_entity.id
_entity.type
_entity.pdbx_description
1 polymer ?
#
loop_
_entity_poly.entity_id
_entity_poly.type
_entity_poly.pdbx_seq_one_letter_code
_entity_poly.pdbx_strand_id
1 'polypeptide(L)'
;MNEAAVQPPPSTLDLSASTLESLELPSLLHVVAELTASDLGRARILDLLPLLDLASLEERRRQTEEAERLVGERALVPWCERAFAPLIEALSGGGRDLGGREIVDLAELLQIGLDASARILDVDPPCRELAAMASALPPAGELRQTIRRTLDPRGEVREDASPRLTELRGRIRKVRNDLYQDLSHLVERHREHLSEETIPLRSGVWCWCCKPGPEVDFRASSTVVRAAARASTTSRSKSWSSTTSSNNRSKKKMPNAGEFWPS
;
A
#
# COMPACT_ATOMS: atom_id res chain seq x y z
N MET A 1 -57.01 4.61 50.74
CA MET A 1 -55.63 4.10 50.61
C MET A 1 -55.67 3.02 49.55
N ASN A 2 -55.40 3.37 48.30
CA ASN A 2 -55.37 2.40 47.21
C ASN A 2 -53.90 2.06 46.96
N GLU A 3 -53.53 0.86 47.37
CA GLU A 3 -52.23 0.25 47.22
C GLU A 3 -52.04 0.01 45.71
N ALA A 4 -51.48 1.00 45.01
CA ALA A 4 -51.15 0.90 43.61
C ALA A 4 -50.12 -0.23 43.48
N ALA A 5 -50.58 -1.38 42.99
CA ALA A 5 -49.75 -2.50 42.62
C ALA A 5 -48.65 -1.98 41.69
N VAL A 6 -47.43 -1.86 42.24
CA VAL A 6 -46.23 -1.63 41.46
C VAL A 6 -46.08 -2.86 40.60
N GLN A 7 -46.46 -2.73 39.32
CA GLN A 7 -46.24 -3.78 38.33
C GLN A 7 -44.75 -4.16 38.38
N PRO A 8 -44.41 -5.46 38.47
CA PRO A 8 -43.03 -5.87 38.31
C PRO A 8 -42.53 -5.35 36.97
N PRO A 9 -41.27 -4.88 36.88
CA PRO A 9 -40.74 -4.35 35.62
C PRO A 9 -40.96 -5.40 34.52
N PRO A 10 -41.42 -5.00 33.33
CA PRO A 10 -41.71 -5.95 32.26
C PRO A 10 -40.44 -6.78 31.99
N SER A 11 -40.56 -8.10 32.12
CA SER A 11 -39.46 -9.06 32.13
C SER A 11 -38.71 -9.23 30.80
N THR A 12 -38.99 -8.38 29.82
CA THR A 12 -38.42 -8.41 28.48
C THR A 12 -38.20 -6.98 28.02
N LEU A 13 -36.93 -6.55 28.02
CA LEU A 13 -36.51 -5.32 27.36
C LEU A 13 -36.75 -5.47 25.85
N ASP A 14 -37.63 -4.64 25.29
CA ASP A 14 -37.89 -4.62 23.85
C ASP A 14 -36.81 -3.79 23.13
N LEU A 15 -35.97 -4.46 22.34
CA LEU A 15 -34.95 -3.83 21.50
C LEU A 15 -35.42 -3.63 20.05
N SER A 16 -36.74 -3.45 19.84
CA SER A 16 -37.28 -3.12 18.52
C SER A 16 -36.67 -1.83 17.95
N ALA A 17 -36.57 -1.75 16.62
CA ALA A 17 -36.01 -0.57 15.94
C ALA A 17 -36.74 0.72 16.34
N SER A 18 -38.07 0.67 16.50
CA SER A 18 -38.88 1.82 16.94
C SER A 18 -38.54 2.27 18.36
N THR A 19 -38.26 1.34 19.28
CA THR A 19 -37.81 1.68 20.64
C THR A 19 -36.44 2.34 20.61
N LEU A 20 -35.49 1.81 19.83
CA LEU A 20 -34.14 2.39 19.72
C LEU A 20 -34.16 3.78 19.07
N GLU A 21 -35.02 4.00 18.08
CA GLU A 21 -35.26 5.32 17.47
C GLU A 21 -35.87 6.30 18.47
N SER A 22 -36.85 5.86 19.26
CA SER A 22 -37.49 6.70 20.29
C SER A 22 -36.52 7.10 21.41
N LEU A 23 -35.50 6.28 21.68
CA LEU A 23 -34.41 6.59 22.60
C LEU A 23 -33.30 7.44 21.96
N GLU A 24 -33.43 7.79 20.68
CA GLU A 24 -32.41 8.49 19.88
C GLU A 24 -31.03 7.80 19.91
N LEU A 25 -30.99 6.48 20.13
CA LEU A 25 -29.74 5.74 20.23
C LEU A 25 -28.90 5.89 18.94
N PRO A 26 -29.44 5.77 17.72
CA PRO A 26 -28.65 5.95 16.50
C PRO A 26 -27.98 7.32 16.42
N SER A 27 -28.68 8.38 16.83
CA SER A 27 -28.14 9.75 16.86
C SER A 27 -27.00 9.89 17.86
N LEU A 28 -27.16 9.33 19.06
CA LEU A 28 -26.11 9.31 20.08
C LEU A 28 -24.87 8.56 19.58
N LEU A 29 -25.05 7.37 18.98
CA LEU A 29 -23.94 6.59 18.45
C LEU A 29 -23.19 7.34 17.35
N HIS A 30 -23.87 8.10 16.49
CA HIS A 30 -23.22 8.96 15.49
C HIS A 30 -22.32 10.02 16.14
N VAL A 31 -22.79 10.69 17.19
CA VAL A 31 -21.99 11.71 17.91
C VAL A 31 -20.75 11.07 18.55
N VAL A 32 -20.92 9.92 19.21
CA VAL A 32 -19.81 9.20 19.85
C VAL A 32 -18.82 8.66 18.81
N ALA A 33 -19.31 8.22 17.65
CA ALA A 33 -18.50 7.69 16.57
C ALA A 33 -17.52 8.74 16.01
N GLU A 34 -17.87 10.03 16.04
CA GLU A 34 -16.96 11.13 15.67
C GLU A 34 -15.79 11.34 16.65
N LEU A 35 -15.92 10.87 17.89
CA LEU A 35 -14.87 10.96 18.91
C LEU A 35 -13.87 9.79 18.83
N THR A 36 -14.09 8.83 17.94
CA THR A 36 -13.22 7.67 17.80
C THR A 36 -11.93 8.01 17.06
N ALA A 37 -10.82 7.42 17.49
CA ALA A 37 -9.50 7.67 16.91
C ALA A 37 -9.27 6.97 15.55
N SER A 38 -10.15 6.05 15.13
CA SER A 38 -10.01 5.28 13.89
C SER A 38 -11.37 4.93 13.30
N ASP A 39 -11.40 4.68 11.99
CA ASP A 39 -12.60 4.22 11.28
C ASP A 39 -13.10 2.84 11.74
N LEU A 40 -12.18 1.94 12.12
CA LEU A 40 -12.54 0.66 12.75
C LEU A 40 -13.29 0.87 14.07
N GLY A 41 -12.82 1.81 14.90
CA GLY A 41 -13.51 2.21 16.14
C GLY A 41 -14.88 2.82 15.85
N ARG A 42 -14.96 3.70 14.84
CA ARG A 42 -16.21 4.31 14.37
C ARG A 42 -17.25 3.27 13.98
N ALA A 43 -16.87 2.31 13.14
CA ALA A 43 -17.75 1.22 12.73
C ALA A 43 -18.21 0.39 13.94
N ARG A 44 -17.30 0.06 14.86
CA ARG A 44 -17.65 -0.67 16.11
C ARG A 44 -18.65 0.08 16.97
N ILE A 45 -18.57 1.41 17.06
CA ILE A 45 -19.54 2.23 17.82
C ILE A 45 -20.90 2.25 17.13
N LEU A 46 -20.94 2.42 15.81
CA LEU A 46 -22.20 2.45 15.06
C LEU A 46 -22.96 1.12 15.11
N ASP A 47 -22.25 0.01 15.24
CA ASP A 47 -22.82 -1.33 15.38
C ASP A 47 -23.19 -1.71 16.84
N LEU A 48 -23.04 -0.79 17.81
CA LEU A 48 -23.35 -1.10 19.21
C LEU A 48 -24.86 -1.29 19.43
N LEU A 49 -25.18 -2.37 20.14
CA LEU A 49 -26.51 -2.65 20.65
C LEU A 49 -26.48 -2.82 22.17
N PRO A 50 -27.57 -2.48 22.88
CA PRO A 50 -27.66 -2.70 24.32
C PRO A 50 -27.47 -4.19 24.66
N LEU A 51 -26.60 -4.47 25.62
CA LEU A 51 -26.41 -5.83 26.15
C LEU A 51 -27.52 -6.14 27.16
N LEU A 52 -28.12 -7.32 27.05
CA LEU A 52 -29.20 -7.78 27.94
C LEU A 52 -28.72 -8.78 29.01
N ASP A 53 -27.51 -9.29 28.86
CA ASP A 53 -26.89 -10.23 29.78
C ASP A 53 -26.02 -9.49 30.82
N LEU A 54 -26.23 -9.81 32.10
CA LEU A 54 -25.53 -9.15 33.19
C LEU A 54 -24.03 -9.43 33.18
N ALA A 55 -23.62 -10.67 32.88
CA ALA A 55 -22.22 -11.05 32.87
C ALA A 55 -21.45 -10.27 31.78
N SER A 56 -22.03 -10.18 30.59
CA SER A 56 -21.50 -9.40 29.46
C SER A 56 -21.43 -7.91 29.77
N LEU A 57 -22.45 -7.35 30.47
CA LEU A 57 -22.44 -5.96 30.92
C LEU A 57 -21.33 -5.69 31.94
N GLU A 58 -21.16 -6.56 32.93
CA GLU A 58 -20.10 -6.42 33.94
C GLU A 58 -18.72 -6.51 33.32
N GLU A 59 -18.49 -7.44 32.39
CA GLU A 59 -17.24 -7.55 31.64
C GLU A 59 -16.98 -6.28 30.82
N ARG A 60 -17.98 -5.80 30.08
CA ARG A 60 -17.86 -4.58 29.27
C ARG A 60 -17.59 -3.34 30.14
N ARG A 61 -18.21 -3.28 31.33
CA ARG A 61 -17.97 -2.21 32.30
C ARG A 61 -16.53 -2.24 32.81
N ARG A 62 -16.02 -3.41 33.21
CA ARG A 62 -14.62 -3.57 33.66
C ARG A 62 -13.63 -3.16 32.57
N GLN A 63 -13.85 -3.59 31.32
CA GLN A 63 -13.02 -3.17 30.18
C GLN A 63 -13.02 -1.65 30.00
N THR A 64 -14.18 -1.00 30.19
CA THR A 64 -14.33 0.45 30.04
C THR A 64 -13.63 1.21 31.17
N GLU A 65 -13.79 0.77 32.42
CA GLU A 65 -13.11 1.35 33.60
C GLU A 65 -11.58 1.25 33.44
N GLU A 66 -11.07 0.10 32.99
CA GLU A 66 -9.64 -0.09 32.70
C GLU A 66 -9.17 0.81 31.55
N ALA A 67 -9.95 0.94 30.48
CA ALA A 67 -9.61 1.78 29.34
C ALA A 67 -9.62 3.27 29.68
N GLU A 68 -10.62 3.73 30.44
CA GLU A 68 -10.74 5.12 30.90
C GLU A 68 -9.50 5.54 31.70
N ARG A 69 -9.04 4.67 32.61
CA ARG A 69 -7.81 4.90 33.37
C ARG A 69 -6.60 5.11 32.47
N LEU A 70 -6.40 4.21 31.50
CA LEU A 70 -5.24 4.30 30.60
C LEU A 70 -5.32 5.52 29.66
N VAL A 71 -6.50 5.83 29.14
CA VAL A 71 -6.72 6.99 28.27
C VAL A 71 -6.52 8.29 29.01
N GLY A 72 -6.92 8.36 30.30
CA GLY A 72 -6.74 9.53 31.15
C GLY A 72 -5.27 9.93 31.35
N GLU A 73 -4.34 8.99 31.31
CA GLU A 73 -2.90 9.26 31.37
C GLU A 73 -2.34 9.71 30.01
N ARG A 74 -2.72 8.98 28.95
CA ARG A 74 -2.29 9.22 27.56
C ARG A 74 -3.18 8.42 26.61
N ALA A 75 -3.42 8.93 25.41
CA ALA A 75 -4.12 8.19 24.36
C ALA A 75 -3.53 6.77 24.15
N LEU A 76 -4.39 5.74 24.23
CA LEU A 76 -4.01 4.33 24.00
C LEU A 76 -3.63 4.05 22.56
N VAL A 77 -4.35 4.67 21.64
CA VAL A 77 -4.19 4.55 20.19
C VAL A 77 -4.04 5.95 19.64
N PRO A 78 -3.09 6.21 18.71
CA PRO A 78 -2.96 7.51 18.08
C PRO A 78 -4.18 7.83 17.22
N TRP A 79 -4.45 9.12 17.03
CA TRP A 79 -5.46 9.56 16.06
C TRP A 79 -5.04 9.14 14.64
N CYS A 80 -5.92 8.45 13.93
CA CYS A 80 -5.68 7.91 12.61
C CYS A 80 -6.71 8.48 11.63
N GLU A 81 -6.26 9.33 10.70
CA GLU A 81 -7.10 9.80 9.58
C GLU A 81 -7.22 8.76 8.47
N ARG A 82 -6.32 7.76 8.46
CA ARG A 82 -6.31 6.67 7.48
C ARG A 82 -7.47 5.72 7.75
N ALA A 83 -8.14 5.30 6.68
CA ALA A 83 -9.19 4.30 6.73
C ALA A 83 -8.60 2.89 6.59
N PHE A 84 -8.76 2.06 7.63
CA PHE A 84 -8.32 0.66 7.65
C PHE A 84 -9.47 -0.33 7.42
N ALA A 85 -10.73 0.07 7.53
CA ALA A 85 -11.88 -0.81 7.29
C ALA A 85 -11.85 -1.48 5.90
N PRO A 86 -11.57 -0.76 4.78
CA PRO A 86 -11.48 -1.41 3.46
C PRO A 86 -10.35 -2.43 3.37
N LEU A 87 -9.25 -2.22 4.10
CA LEU A 87 -8.13 -3.14 4.18
C LEU A 87 -8.53 -4.43 4.92
N ILE A 88 -9.24 -4.31 6.04
CA ILE A 88 -9.72 -5.46 6.82
C ILE A 88 -10.78 -6.25 6.06
N GLU A 89 -11.71 -5.58 5.36
CA GLU A 89 -12.69 -6.23 4.50
C GLU A 89 -12.01 -7.01 3.37
N ALA A 90 -11.02 -6.41 2.70
CA ALA A 90 -10.24 -7.05 1.66
C ALA A 90 -9.51 -8.31 2.13
N LEU A 91 -8.99 -8.29 3.37
CA LEU A 91 -8.34 -9.44 4.00
C LEU A 91 -9.33 -10.54 4.41
N SER A 92 -10.49 -10.16 4.93
CA SER A 92 -11.50 -11.09 5.45
C SER A 92 -12.31 -11.78 4.34
N GLY A 93 -12.53 -11.08 3.22
CA GLY A 93 -13.36 -11.53 2.10
C GLY A 93 -12.73 -12.56 1.15
N GLY A 94 -11.52 -13.05 1.44
CA GLY A 94 -10.92 -14.15 0.66
C GLY A 94 -10.08 -13.74 -0.56
N GLY A 95 -9.31 -12.66 -0.48
CA GLY A 95 -8.08 -12.55 -1.28
C GLY A 95 -8.18 -11.74 -2.57
N ARG A 96 -8.41 -10.43 -2.43
CA ARG A 96 -7.82 -9.52 -3.43
C ARG A 96 -6.34 -9.35 -3.10
N ASP A 97 -5.52 -9.23 -4.12
CA ASP A 97 -4.12 -8.84 -3.95
C ASP A 97 -4.05 -7.44 -3.35
N LEU A 98 -3.33 -7.30 -2.23
CA LEU A 98 -3.10 -6.00 -1.63
C LEU A 98 -2.06 -5.24 -2.46
N GLY A 99 -2.37 -3.98 -2.77
CA GLY A 99 -1.40 -3.07 -3.36
C GLY A 99 -0.25 -2.77 -2.40
N GLY A 100 0.89 -2.36 -2.93
CA GLY A 100 2.06 -2.05 -2.10
C GLY A 100 1.80 -1.02 -1.01
N ARG A 101 0.96 0.00 -1.29
CA ARG A 101 0.54 0.99 -0.28
C ARG A 101 -0.31 0.38 0.83
N GLU A 102 -1.24 -0.49 0.48
CA GLU A 102 -2.12 -1.16 1.43
C GLU A 102 -1.34 -2.09 2.37
N ILE A 103 -0.25 -2.70 1.87
CA ILE A 103 0.67 -3.49 2.70
C ILE A 103 1.45 -2.59 3.68
N VAL A 104 1.83 -1.38 3.26
CA VAL A 104 2.47 -0.39 4.15
C VAL A 104 1.48 0.09 5.22
N ASP A 105 0.24 0.37 4.84
CA ASP A 105 -0.83 0.74 5.77
C ASP A 105 -1.10 -0.39 6.77
N LEU A 106 -1.08 -1.65 6.32
CA LEU A 106 -1.16 -2.82 7.21
C LEU A 106 -0.03 -2.84 8.23
N ALA A 107 1.21 -2.53 7.83
CA ALA A 107 2.33 -2.49 8.75
C ALA A 107 2.21 -1.37 9.80
N GLU A 108 1.60 -0.23 9.44
CA GLU A 108 1.27 0.83 10.39
C GLU A 108 0.19 0.41 11.37
N LEU A 109 -0.89 -0.22 10.90
CA LEU A 109 -1.94 -0.77 11.77
C LEU A 109 -1.39 -1.81 12.75
N LEU A 110 -0.51 -2.70 12.27
CA LEU A 110 0.19 -3.68 13.12
C LEU A 110 1.07 -2.99 14.16
N GLN A 111 1.76 -1.91 13.79
CA GLN A 111 2.58 -1.14 14.73
C GLN A 111 1.72 -0.55 15.86
N ILE A 112 0.59 0.07 15.50
CA ILE A 112 -0.35 0.65 16.46
C ILE A 112 -0.86 -0.40 17.44
N GLY A 113 -1.25 -1.58 16.94
CA GLY A 113 -1.71 -2.69 17.78
C GLY A 113 -0.63 -3.22 18.71
N LEU A 114 0.61 -3.36 18.23
CA LEU A 114 1.75 -3.80 19.05
C LEU A 114 2.08 -2.79 20.15
N ASP A 115 2.09 -1.49 19.84
CA ASP A 115 2.39 -0.44 20.81
C ASP A 115 1.30 -0.34 21.88
N ALA A 116 0.02 -0.44 21.48
CA ALA A 116 -1.10 -0.47 22.41
C ALA A 116 -1.05 -1.71 23.32
N SER A 117 -0.79 -2.89 22.74
CA SER A 117 -0.65 -4.15 23.49
C SER A 117 0.51 -4.10 24.49
N ALA A 118 1.69 -3.66 24.05
CA ALA A 118 2.86 -3.52 24.92
C ALA A 118 2.57 -2.57 26.09
N ARG A 119 1.90 -1.44 25.83
CA ARG A 119 1.51 -0.50 26.88
C ARG A 119 0.52 -1.11 27.86
N ILE A 120 -0.52 -1.80 27.39
CA ILE A 120 -1.52 -2.43 28.26
C ILE A 120 -0.87 -3.44 29.20
N LEU A 121 0.13 -4.18 28.71
CA LEU A 121 0.83 -5.23 29.48
C LEU A 121 1.87 -4.68 30.47
N ASP A 122 2.36 -3.45 30.27
CA ASP A 122 3.41 -2.83 31.10
C ASP A 122 2.86 -2.01 32.29
N VAL A 123 1.53 -1.81 32.36
CA VAL A 123 0.92 -0.93 33.38
C VAL A 123 0.83 -1.61 34.75
N ASP A 124 1.18 -0.85 35.79
CA ASP A 124 0.98 -1.19 37.21
C ASP A 124 0.01 -0.17 37.85
N PRO A 125 -1.12 -0.58 38.45
CA PRO A 125 -1.63 -1.95 38.57
C PRO A 125 -2.08 -2.55 37.23
N PRO A 126 -2.03 -3.88 37.06
CA PRO A 126 -2.36 -4.55 35.81
C PRO A 126 -3.85 -4.39 35.45
N CYS A 127 -4.14 -4.07 34.19
CA CYS A 127 -5.48 -4.14 33.61
C CYS A 127 -5.80 -5.58 33.21
N ARG A 128 -6.58 -6.32 34.00
CA ARG A 128 -6.78 -7.76 33.79
C ARG A 128 -7.56 -8.03 32.50
N GLU A 129 -8.65 -7.30 32.25
CA GLU A 129 -9.51 -7.55 31.09
C GLU A 129 -8.81 -7.10 29.81
N LEU A 130 -8.19 -5.91 29.81
CA LEU A 130 -7.43 -5.44 28.65
C LEU A 130 -6.18 -6.28 28.39
N ALA A 131 -5.47 -6.76 29.43
CA ALA A 131 -4.32 -7.65 29.24
C ALA A 131 -4.73 -8.99 28.63
N ALA A 132 -5.90 -9.53 28.98
CA ALA A 132 -6.43 -10.73 28.35
C ALA A 132 -6.68 -10.50 26.84
N MET A 133 -7.26 -9.36 26.46
CA MET A 133 -7.44 -8.98 25.05
C MET A 133 -6.10 -8.79 24.32
N ALA A 134 -5.15 -8.10 24.96
CA ALA A 134 -3.83 -7.82 24.40
C ALA A 134 -2.98 -9.08 24.21
N SER A 135 -3.08 -10.03 25.15
CA SER A 135 -2.35 -11.31 25.09
C SER A 135 -2.91 -12.29 24.06
N ALA A 136 -4.17 -12.12 23.66
CA ALA A 136 -4.77 -12.92 22.59
C ALA A 136 -4.27 -12.53 21.19
N LEU A 137 -3.62 -11.37 21.05
CA LEU A 137 -3.08 -10.91 19.77
C LEU A 137 -1.83 -11.73 19.39
N PRO A 138 -1.74 -12.23 18.15
CA PRO A 138 -0.55 -12.95 17.71
C PRO A 138 0.67 -12.01 17.60
N PRO A 139 1.88 -12.52 17.83
CA PRO A 139 3.09 -11.72 17.65
C PRO A 139 3.29 -11.37 16.18
N ALA A 140 3.03 -10.12 15.81
CA ALA A 140 3.13 -9.63 14.43
C ALA A 140 4.41 -8.82 14.13
N GLY A 141 5.37 -8.79 15.06
CA GLY A 141 6.59 -7.98 14.95
C GLY A 141 7.48 -8.37 13.77
N GLU A 142 7.65 -9.66 13.50
CA GLU A 142 8.45 -10.16 12.38
C GLU A 142 7.83 -9.83 11.02
N LEU A 143 6.51 -9.96 10.91
CA LEU A 143 5.76 -9.61 9.71
C LEU A 143 5.90 -8.12 9.41
N ARG A 144 5.70 -7.26 10.42
CA ARG A 144 5.89 -5.81 10.31
C ARG A 144 7.32 -5.48 9.87
N GLN A 145 8.33 -6.09 10.49
CA GLN A 145 9.73 -5.84 10.15
C GLN A 145 10.06 -6.27 8.71
N THR A 146 9.48 -7.38 8.28
CA THR A 146 9.63 -7.87 6.91
C THR A 146 9.05 -6.87 5.92
N ILE A 147 7.85 -6.35 6.16
CA ILE A 147 7.20 -5.33 5.31
C ILE A 147 8.05 -4.06 5.22
N ARG A 148 8.55 -3.53 6.36
CA ARG A 148 9.36 -2.30 6.37
C ARG A 148 10.73 -2.46 5.70
N ARG A 149 11.27 -3.68 5.65
CA ARG A 149 12.50 -3.99 4.94
C ARG A 149 12.29 -4.12 3.43
N THR A 150 11.12 -4.60 3.00
CA THR A 150 10.84 -4.86 1.58
C THR A 150 10.23 -3.66 0.86
N LEU A 151 9.36 -2.91 1.52
CA LEU A 151 8.62 -1.79 0.93
C LEU A 151 9.06 -0.45 1.49
N ASP A 152 9.05 0.56 0.62
CA ASP A 152 9.22 1.96 1.00
C ASP A 152 7.87 2.58 1.42
N PRO A 153 7.85 3.82 1.94
CA PRO A 153 6.60 4.48 2.31
C PRO A 153 5.61 4.74 1.16
N ARG A 154 6.04 4.59 -0.11
CA ARG A 154 5.17 4.74 -1.29
C ARG A 154 4.55 3.41 -1.71
N GLY A 155 4.94 2.31 -1.09
CA GLY A 155 4.54 0.95 -1.46
C GLY A 155 5.40 0.35 -2.58
N GLU A 156 6.55 0.94 -2.90
CA GLU A 156 7.48 0.42 -3.89
C GLU A 156 8.51 -0.50 -3.25
N VAL A 157 8.97 -1.50 -4.01
CA VAL A 157 9.97 -2.46 -3.52
C VAL A 157 11.33 -1.78 -3.43
N ARG A 158 11.85 -1.70 -2.20
CA ARG A 158 13.14 -1.10 -1.89
C ARG A 158 14.28 -1.78 -2.64
N GLU A 159 15.34 -1.04 -2.90
CA GLU A 159 16.52 -1.54 -3.61
C GLU A 159 17.31 -2.59 -2.84
N ASP A 160 17.26 -2.48 -1.50
CA ASP A 160 17.88 -3.36 -0.52
C ASP A 160 16.92 -4.47 -0.02
N ALA A 161 15.73 -4.61 -0.63
CA ALA A 161 14.75 -5.62 -0.23
C ALA A 161 15.29 -7.06 -0.34
N SER A 162 16.19 -7.32 -1.29
CA SER A 162 16.94 -8.58 -1.36
C SER A 162 18.33 -8.36 -1.97
N PRO A 163 19.36 -9.12 -1.54
CA PRO A 163 20.73 -8.96 -2.06
C PRO A 163 20.81 -9.22 -3.57
N ARG A 164 20.00 -10.15 -4.09
CA ARG A 164 19.90 -10.44 -5.52
C ARG A 164 19.29 -9.29 -6.31
N LEU A 165 18.29 -8.60 -5.76
CA LEU A 165 17.69 -7.43 -6.39
C LEU A 165 18.68 -6.25 -6.43
N THR A 166 19.42 -6.04 -5.34
CA THR A 166 20.47 -5.03 -5.26
C THR A 166 21.57 -5.29 -6.31
N GLU A 167 22.01 -6.54 -6.44
CA GLU A 167 23.01 -6.93 -7.44
C GLU A 167 22.50 -6.68 -8.87
N LEU A 168 21.28 -7.12 -9.20
CA LEU A 168 20.69 -6.91 -10.53
C LEU A 168 20.51 -5.43 -10.86
N ARG A 169 19.98 -4.62 -9.93
CA ARG A 169 19.83 -3.17 -10.10
C ARG A 169 21.20 -2.48 -10.22
N GLY A 170 22.20 -2.93 -9.47
CA GLY A 170 23.59 -2.48 -9.57
C GLY A 170 24.19 -2.76 -10.97
N ARG A 171 23.99 -3.97 -11.50
CA ARG A 171 24.40 -4.32 -12.87
C ARG A 171 23.71 -3.44 -13.91
N ILE A 172 22.41 -3.19 -13.78
CA ILE A 172 21.65 -2.30 -14.68
C ILE A 172 22.24 -0.88 -14.65
N ARG A 173 22.55 -0.35 -13.46
CA ARG A 173 23.18 0.98 -13.32
C ARG A 173 24.55 1.04 -13.96
N LYS A 174 25.37 0.01 -13.74
CA LYS A 174 26.72 -0.07 -14.32
C LYS A 174 26.64 -0.04 -15.84
N VAL A 175 25.86 -0.94 -16.44
CA VAL A 175 25.65 -0.98 -17.90
C VAL A 175 25.10 0.36 -18.41
N ARG A 176 24.20 1.00 -17.68
CA ARG A 176 23.67 2.32 -18.06
C ARG A 176 24.76 3.40 -18.03
N ASN A 177 25.60 3.42 -17.01
CA ASN A 177 26.69 4.39 -16.89
C ASN A 177 27.76 4.16 -17.97
N ASP A 178 28.11 2.90 -18.23
CA ASP A 178 29.04 2.53 -19.30
C ASP A 178 28.49 3.02 -20.66
N LEU A 179 27.20 2.79 -20.94
CA LEU A 179 26.53 3.31 -22.14
C LEU A 179 26.53 4.84 -22.22
N TYR A 180 26.30 5.54 -21.10
CA TYR A 180 26.38 7.01 -21.08
C TYR A 180 27.79 7.49 -21.37
N GLN A 181 28.82 6.86 -20.80
CA GLN A 181 30.22 7.19 -21.07
C GLN A 181 30.56 6.98 -22.54
N ASP A 182 30.20 5.82 -23.10
CA ASP A 182 30.40 5.50 -24.51
C ASP A 182 29.70 6.51 -25.43
N LEU A 183 28.44 6.86 -25.11
CA LEU A 183 27.68 7.87 -25.83
C LEU A 183 28.31 9.26 -25.70
N SER A 184 28.76 9.68 -24.52
CA SER A 184 29.46 10.95 -24.32
C SER A 184 30.77 11.02 -25.11
N HIS A 185 31.54 9.94 -25.16
CA HIS A 185 32.75 9.86 -25.99
C HIS A 185 32.43 9.96 -27.48
N LEU A 186 31.34 9.35 -27.92
CA LEU A 186 30.87 9.46 -29.31
C LEU A 186 30.41 10.89 -29.63
N VAL A 187 29.75 11.56 -28.68
CA VAL A 187 29.33 12.97 -28.80
C VAL A 187 30.51 13.88 -28.98
N GLU A 188 31.53 13.73 -28.14
CA GLU A 188 32.72 14.56 -28.22
C GLU A 188 33.46 14.37 -29.56
N ARG A 189 33.57 13.11 -30.03
CA ARG A 189 34.24 12.78 -31.30
C ARG A 189 33.54 13.32 -32.54
N HIS A 190 32.22 13.47 -32.49
CA HIS A 190 31.43 13.87 -33.65
C HIS A 190 30.72 15.22 -33.46
N ARG A 191 31.22 16.05 -32.53
CA ARG A 191 30.62 17.33 -32.11
C ARG A 191 30.25 18.27 -33.25
N GLU A 192 31.05 18.28 -34.31
CA GLU A 192 30.87 19.13 -35.49
C GLU A 192 29.61 18.79 -36.29
N HIS A 193 29.13 17.54 -36.22
CA HIS A 193 28.01 17.02 -37.02
C HIS A 193 26.66 17.08 -36.29
N LEU A 194 26.61 17.67 -35.10
CA LEU A 194 25.44 17.60 -34.22
C LEU A 194 24.74 18.94 -34.09
N SER A 195 23.42 18.87 -34.03
CA SER A 195 22.57 20.04 -33.86
C SER A 195 22.45 20.43 -32.39
N GLU A 196 22.44 19.46 -31.47
CA GLU A 196 22.31 19.65 -30.02
C GLU A 196 23.30 18.75 -29.27
N GLU A 197 23.88 19.26 -28.18
CA GLU A 197 24.86 18.56 -27.33
C GLU A 197 24.20 17.63 -26.31
N THR A 198 22.89 17.80 -26.07
CA THR A 198 22.09 16.99 -25.13
C THR A 198 21.53 15.76 -25.82
N ILE A 199 21.66 14.58 -25.19
CA ILE A 199 21.04 13.33 -25.68
C ILE A 199 19.68 13.12 -24.99
N PRO A 200 18.54 13.40 -25.66
CA PRO A 200 17.23 13.10 -25.11
C PRO A 200 16.94 11.59 -25.09
N LEU A 201 16.47 11.10 -23.96
CA LEU A 201 15.88 9.77 -23.84
C LEU A 201 14.41 9.81 -24.26
N ARG A 202 14.03 9.15 -25.35
CA ARG A 202 12.63 9.08 -25.81
C ARG A 202 12.18 7.62 -25.87
N SER A 203 11.12 7.29 -25.13
CA SER A 203 10.51 5.96 -25.12
C SER A 203 11.51 4.82 -24.86
N GLY A 204 12.50 5.05 -23.99
CA GLY A 204 13.53 4.07 -23.66
C GLY A 204 14.64 3.90 -24.71
N VAL A 205 14.66 4.74 -25.76
CA VAL A 205 15.69 4.76 -26.80
C VAL A 205 16.43 6.09 -26.73
N TRP A 206 17.77 6.01 -26.77
CA TRP A 206 18.63 7.18 -26.88
C TRP A 206 18.53 7.76 -28.29
N CYS A 207 18.15 9.03 -28.41
CA CYS A 207 18.03 9.71 -29.70
C CYS A 207 19.04 10.83 -29.81
N TRP A 208 19.60 11.02 -31.02
CA TRP A 208 20.50 12.13 -31.31
C TRP A 208 20.01 12.95 -32.49
N CYS A 209 20.23 14.26 -32.44
CA CYS A 209 19.87 15.19 -33.51
C CYS A 209 21.15 15.62 -34.25
N CYS A 210 21.33 15.13 -35.49
CA CYS A 210 22.42 15.56 -36.36
C CYS A 210 22.07 16.86 -37.11
N LYS A 211 23.09 17.62 -37.53
CA LYS A 211 22.92 18.75 -38.47
C LYS A 211 22.63 18.22 -39.88
N PRO A 212 21.79 18.91 -40.68
CA PRO A 212 21.64 18.57 -42.09
C PRO A 212 22.97 18.87 -42.82
N GLY A 213 23.59 17.84 -43.38
CA GLY A 213 24.87 17.88 -44.08
C GLY A 213 25.09 16.60 -44.90
N PRO A 214 26.15 16.50 -45.74
CA PRO A 214 26.35 15.34 -46.59
C PRO A 214 26.46 14.07 -45.74
N GLU A 215 25.86 12.99 -46.25
CA GLU A 215 25.64 11.69 -45.62
C GLU A 215 26.88 11.21 -44.84
N VAL A 216 26.90 11.44 -43.53
CA VAL A 216 27.99 10.97 -42.66
C VAL A 216 27.74 9.51 -42.37
N ASP A 217 28.61 8.64 -42.88
CA ASP A 217 28.57 7.20 -42.67
C ASP A 217 28.99 6.89 -41.22
N PHE A 218 28.02 6.87 -40.30
CA PHE A 218 28.26 6.45 -38.91
C PHE A 218 28.38 4.92 -38.84
N ARG A 219 29.55 4.38 -39.18
CA ARG A 219 29.92 3.01 -38.80
C ARG A 219 30.44 3.00 -37.36
N ALA A 220 29.54 2.98 -36.39
CA ALA A 220 29.90 2.64 -35.02
C ALA A 220 29.93 1.11 -34.86
N SER A 221 31.05 0.57 -34.38
CA SER A 221 31.19 -0.84 -34.03
C SER A 221 30.06 -1.28 -33.08
N SER A 222 29.26 -2.24 -33.53
CA SER A 222 28.24 -2.99 -32.78
C SER A 222 26.97 -2.28 -32.26
N THR A 223 26.86 -0.95 -32.30
CA THR A 223 25.65 -0.25 -31.81
C THR A 223 24.72 0.14 -32.95
N VAL A 224 23.54 -0.49 -33.01
CA VAL A 224 22.51 -0.18 -34.02
C VAL A 224 21.93 1.21 -33.78
N VAL A 225 22.34 2.18 -34.59
CA VAL A 225 21.75 3.52 -34.64
C VAL A 225 20.55 3.48 -35.59
N ARG A 226 19.35 3.76 -35.09
CA ARG A 226 18.19 4.07 -35.95
C ARG A 226 18.12 5.59 -36.12
N ALA A 227 18.36 6.06 -37.33
CA ALA A 227 18.07 7.44 -37.70
C ALA A 227 16.56 7.60 -37.90
N ALA A 228 15.95 8.57 -37.21
CA ALA A 228 14.58 9.01 -37.48
C ALA A 228 14.65 10.45 -38.00
N ALA A 229 14.37 10.66 -39.28
CA ALA A 229 14.30 11.99 -39.87
C ALA A 229 13.04 12.72 -39.39
N ARG A 230 13.16 14.02 -39.06
CA ARG A 230 11.98 14.87 -38.88
C ARG A 230 11.37 15.13 -40.27
N ALA A 231 10.07 14.90 -40.40
CA ALA A 231 9.30 15.02 -41.63
C ALA A 231 9.04 16.48 -42.06
N SER A 232 10.07 17.33 -42.02
CA SER A 232 10.01 18.68 -42.58
C SER A 232 11.29 18.93 -43.37
N THR A 233 11.28 18.47 -44.61
CA THR A 233 12.13 18.85 -45.76
C THR A 233 12.52 17.59 -46.54
N THR A 234 11.97 17.51 -47.74
CA THR A 234 12.09 16.49 -48.77
C THR A 234 13.53 16.08 -49.07
N SER A 235 13.88 14.79 -48.97
CA SER A 235 14.33 14.02 -50.14
C SER A 235 14.62 12.53 -49.85
N ARG A 236 14.10 11.71 -50.77
CA ARG A 236 14.48 10.35 -51.19
C ARG A 236 14.78 9.28 -50.14
N SER A 237 13.82 8.37 -49.99
CA SER A 237 14.04 7.01 -49.53
C SER A 237 14.81 6.18 -50.56
N LYS A 238 15.82 5.43 -50.11
CA LYS A 238 16.26 4.18 -50.73
C LYS A 238 16.19 3.09 -49.68
N SER A 239 15.55 1.98 -50.02
CA SER A 239 15.31 0.85 -49.14
C SER A 239 16.45 -0.17 -49.19
N TRP A 240 17.01 -0.46 -48.00
CA TRP A 240 17.48 -1.77 -47.49
C TRP A 240 18.72 -2.41 -48.17
N SER A 241 19.55 -3.24 -47.53
CA SER A 241 19.46 -4.05 -46.30
C SER A 241 20.86 -4.50 -45.85
N SER A 242 21.07 -4.79 -44.56
CA SER A 242 21.72 -6.06 -44.19
C SER A 242 21.31 -6.50 -42.79
N THR A 243 20.96 -7.77 -42.72
CA THR A 243 20.57 -8.53 -41.54
C THR A 243 21.81 -8.82 -40.70
N THR A 244 21.80 -8.53 -39.39
CA THR A 244 22.34 -9.50 -38.42
C THR A 244 21.68 -9.39 -37.05
N SER A 245 21.24 -10.56 -36.59
CA SER A 245 20.78 -10.92 -35.26
C SER A 245 21.73 -10.47 -34.14
N SER A 246 21.21 -9.75 -33.15
CA SER A 246 21.36 -10.05 -31.71
C SER A 246 20.80 -8.91 -30.88
N ASN A 247 19.56 -9.04 -30.41
CA ASN A 247 19.19 -8.82 -29.00
C ASN A 247 17.68 -9.07 -28.84
N ASN A 248 17.27 -10.34 -28.88
CA ASN A 248 15.92 -10.69 -28.47
C ASN A 248 15.95 -12.01 -27.70
N ARG A 249 16.74 -12.04 -26.63
CA ARG A 249 16.71 -13.14 -25.64
C ARG A 249 16.27 -12.57 -24.29
N SER A 250 15.07 -11.98 -24.25
CA SER A 250 14.32 -11.69 -23.01
C SER A 250 12.82 -11.46 -23.29
N LYS A 251 12.24 -12.22 -24.24
CA LYS A 251 10.79 -12.46 -24.28
C LYS A 251 10.55 -13.95 -24.37
N LYS A 252 10.77 -14.65 -23.24
CA LYS A 252 10.17 -15.96 -23.04
C LYS A 252 8.68 -15.70 -22.82
N LYS A 253 7.88 -16.01 -23.85
CA LYS A 253 6.44 -16.22 -23.75
C LYS A 253 6.19 -17.20 -22.60
N MET A 254 5.47 -16.78 -21.56
CA MET A 254 4.62 -17.70 -20.81
C MET A 254 3.31 -17.85 -21.61
N PRO A 255 2.79 -19.07 -21.79
CA PRO A 255 1.58 -19.29 -22.55
C PRO A 255 0.36 -18.76 -21.80
N ASN A 256 -0.45 -17.95 -22.49
CA ASN A 256 -1.82 -17.66 -22.10
C ASN A 256 -2.64 -18.91 -22.46
N ALA A 257 -2.99 -19.72 -21.46
CA ALA A 257 -3.92 -20.83 -21.61
C ALA A 257 -5.27 -20.34 -21.07
N GLY A 258 -6.12 -19.91 -21.99
CA GLY A 258 -7.54 -19.68 -21.75
C GLY A 258 -8.31 -20.42 -22.83
N GLU A 259 -9.14 -21.35 -22.37
CA GLU A 259 -10.31 -21.94 -23.05
C GLU A 259 -10.08 -23.08 -24.04
N PHE A 260 -10.33 -24.31 -23.57
CA PHE A 260 -11.25 -25.25 -24.24
C PHE A 260 -11.65 -26.38 -23.26
N TRP A 261 -12.91 -26.38 -22.80
CA TRP A 261 -13.65 -27.58 -22.36
C TRP A 261 -14.54 -28.00 -23.53
N PRO A 262 -14.69 -29.28 -23.86
CA PRO A 262 -15.75 -29.74 -24.76
C PRO A 262 -17.03 -30.07 -23.98
N SER A 263 -18.13 -29.97 -24.72
CA SER A 263 -19.51 -30.35 -24.35
C SER A 263 -19.68 -31.76 -23.82
#